data_AF-A0A9W7X6D6-F1
#
_entry.id   AF-A0A9W7X6D6-F1
#
_cell.length_a   1.000
_cell.length_b   1.000
_cell.length_c   1.000
_cell.angle_alpha   90.00
_cell.angle_beta   90.00
_cell.angle_gamma   90.00
#
_symmetry.space_group_name_H-M   'P 1'
#
loop_
_entity.id
_entity.type
_entity.pdbx_description
1 polymer ?
#
loop_
_entity_poly.entity_id
_entity_poly.type
_entity_poly.pdbx_seq_one_letter_code
_entity_poly.pdbx_strand_id
1 'polypeptide(L)'
;MQVKHSMYAEGSTPDTEPDEYQKKTSCFSNIKIFLVSECALMLAQGTVGAYLVSVLTTLERRFNLQSADVGVIASSFEIGNLALILFVSYFGASAHRPRLIGCGGIVMALGALLSALPEFLTHQYEYQSGESRPIGQGRDVCSNTSRPGLSDPSYFCGNRTNTNMMYLMLIGAQMLLGVGATPLQPLGVSYIDDHVRREDSSLYIGILFSTLVFGPACGFILGSLCTKVYVDAVFIDTSTLDITPDDPRWIGAWWGGFIICGLFLFVSSFFMFGFPQSLNEPGEDPRGESEQAMLPAELVQEYEGVKTSDGPEINSGLTCCQHLQVIPKVTKHLLSNPVFTCVILAACMEIGVVAGFAAFLGKYLEQQFNLSTSSANQLLGMTAIPCACLGIFLGGLLVKKLDLSALGAIRLSMIVNIISTACYVSFLFLGCDTGPVAGVTVAYGNESLGSWERGEAECVSGCNCYTSYLSPVCGSNGITYLSACLAGCTRSVSFHSHYS
;
A
#
# COMPACT_ATOMS: atom_id res chain seq x y z
N MET A 1 -58.85 -54.72 61.81
CA MET A 1 -57.88 -55.68 62.36
C MET A 1 -56.54 -55.33 61.69
N GLN A 2 -55.57 -54.83 62.47
CA GLN A 2 -54.11 -54.68 62.23
C GLN A 2 -53.59 -54.22 60.83
N VAL A 3 -52.51 -53.45 60.61
CA VAL A 3 -51.58 -52.53 61.32
C VAL A 3 -50.44 -52.24 60.28
N LYS A 4 -49.82 -51.05 60.31
CA LYS A 4 -48.45 -50.67 59.82
C LYS A 4 -48.15 -50.32 58.34
N HIS A 5 -47.92 -49.02 58.12
CA HIS A 5 -46.66 -48.31 57.77
C HIS A 5 -45.78 -48.66 56.53
N SER A 6 -45.69 -47.65 55.64
CA SER A 6 -44.54 -46.95 55.00
C SER A 6 -43.39 -47.65 54.22
N MET A 7 -43.16 -47.05 53.03
CA MET A 7 -41.89 -46.57 52.43
C MET A 7 -40.94 -47.51 51.62
N TYR A 8 -40.75 -47.05 50.37
CA TYR A 8 -39.56 -47.00 49.47
C TYR A 8 -39.16 -48.13 48.50
N ALA A 9 -38.76 -47.64 47.30
CA ALA A 9 -38.01 -48.22 46.17
C ALA A 9 -38.72 -49.33 45.37
N GLU A 10 -38.67 -49.45 44.03
CA GLU A 10 -37.77 -48.97 42.98
C GLU A 10 -38.45 -49.34 41.62
N GLY A 11 -38.10 -48.67 40.51
CA GLY A 11 -38.13 -49.34 39.20
C GLY A 11 -38.93 -48.71 38.04
N SER A 12 -38.18 -48.32 37.00
CA SER A 12 -38.54 -48.15 35.58
C SER A 12 -39.31 -46.90 35.13
N THR A 13 -38.56 -45.83 34.86
CA THR A 13 -38.84 -44.90 33.76
C THR A 13 -38.05 -45.33 32.51
N PRO A 14 -38.60 -45.21 31.30
CA PRO A 14 -37.94 -45.67 30.08
C PRO A 14 -36.75 -44.78 29.75
N ASP A 15 -35.61 -45.40 29.48
CA ASP A 15 -34.40 -44.76 28.98
C ASP A 15 -34.70 -44.00 27.70
N THR A 16 -34.66 -42.67 27.78
CA THR A 16 -34.53 -41.81 26.62
C THR A 16 -33.03 -41.53 26.51
N GLU A 17 -32.35 -42.26 25.62
CA GLU A 17 -30.99 -41.93 25.21
C GLU A 17 -30.97 -40.45 24.76
N PRO A 18 -30.08 -39.60 25.30
CA PRO A 18 -29.80 -38.34 24.64
C PRO A 18 -29.04 -38.67 23.36
N ASP A 19 -29.69 -38.48 22.21
CA ASP A 19 -29.03 -38.38 20.92
C ASP A 19 -27.94 -37.31 21.02
N GLU A 20 -26.72 -37.76 21.32
CA GLU A 20 -25.50 -36.99 21.27
C GLU A 20 -25.21 -36.72 19.79
N TYR A 21 -25.95 -35.78 19.22
CA TYR A 21 -25.71 -35.22 17.91
C TYR A 21 -24.35 -34.51 18.00
N GLN A 22 -23.27 -35.25 17.78
CA GLN A 22 -21.94 -34.71 17.53
C GLN A 22 -22.07 -33.74 16.36
N LYS A 23 -22.32 -32.47 16.70
CA LYS A 23 -22.30 -31.34 15.79
C LYS A 23 -20.88 -31.32 15.25
N LYS A 24 -20.65 -31.91 14.07
CA LYS A 24 -19.37 -31.84 13.35
C LYS A 24 -18.98 -30.37 13.35
N THR A 25 -18.05 -30.00 14.21
CA THR A 25 -17.49 -28.66 14.23
C THR A 25 -16.78 -28.53 12.90
N SER A 26 -17.42 -27.81 11.98
CA SER A 26 -16.82 -27.47 10.69
C SER A 26 -15.44 -26.86 10.98
N CYS A 27 -14.42 -27.25 10.22
CA CYS A 27 -13.07 -26.68 10.33
C CYS A 27 -13.10 -25.13 10.33
N PHE A 28 -14.09 -24.55 9.65
CA PHE A 28 -14.33 -23.12 9.56
C PHE A 28 -15.01 -22.48 10.79
N SER A 29 -15.28 -23.24 11.86
CA SER A 29 -15.78 -22.74 13.13
C SER A 29 -14.65 -22.45 14.13
N ASN A 30 -13.51 -21.95 13.64
CA ASN A 30 -12.35 -21.62 14.47
C ASN A 30 -11.76 -20.26 14.09
N ILE A 31 -11.71 -19.35 15.07
CA ILE A 31 -11.21 -17.99 14.89
C ILE A 31 -9.74 -17.93 14.48
N LYS A 32 -8.92 -18.92 14.85
CA LYS A 32 -7.51 -19.00 14.43
C LYS A 32 -7.38 -19.27 12.93
N ILE A 33 -8.29 -20.07 12.37
CA ILE A 33 -8.31 -20.37 10.93
C ILE A 33 -8.84 -19.17 10.15
N PHE A 34 -9.81 -18.44 10.71
CA PHE A 34 -10.23 -17.14 10.18
C PHE A 34 -9.06 -16.16 10.14
N LEU A 35 -8.32 -16.00 11.25
CA LEU A 35 -7.13 -15.14 11.30
C LEU A 35 -6.12 -15.49 10.20
N VAL A 36 -5.80 -16.77 10.01
CA VAL A 36 -4.85 -17.19 8.95
C VAL A 36 -5.37 -16.86 7.56
N SER A 37 -6.68 -17.04 7.31
CA SER A 37 -7.31 -16.74 6.03
C SER A 37 -7.31 -15.24 5.74
N GLU A 38 -7.64 -14.43 6.75
CA GLU A 38 -7.61 -12.97 6.68
C GLU A 38 -6.18 -12.44 6.50
N CYS A 39 -5.21 -12.99 7.23
CA CYS A 39 -3.80 -12.69 7.05
C CYS A 39 -3.31 -12.99 5.63
N ALA A 40 -3.75 -14.10 5.02
CA ALA A 40 -3.41 -14.42 3.64
C ALA A 40 -3.98 -13.38 2.65
N LEU A 41 -5.23 -12.92 2.85
CA LEU A 41 -5.82 -11.83 2.06
C LEU A 41 -5.07 -10.51 2.24
N MET A 42 -4.75 -10.12 3.48
CA MET A 42 -3.99 -8.90 3.77
C MET A 42 -2.59 -8.93 3.17
N LEU A 43 -1.93 -10.08 3.24
CA LEU A 43 -0.63 -10.29 2.61
C LEU A 43 -0.74 -10.12 1.09
N ALA A 44 -1.75 -10.73 0.47
CA ALA A 44 -2.01 -10.63 -0.95
C ALA A 44 -2.32 -9.19 -1.38
N GLN A 45 -3.11 -8.46 -0.60
CA GLN A 45 -3.39 -7.03 -0.78
C GLN A 45 -2.12 -6.19 -0.74
N GLY A 46 -1.29 -6.36 0.30
CA GLY A 46 -0.03 -5.63 0.42
C GLY A 46 0.95 -5.96 -0.72
N THR A 47 0.98 -7.22 -1.14
CA THR A 47 1.82 -7.70 -2.26
C THR A 47 1.43 -7.05 -3.58
N VAL A 48 0.13 -7.03 -3.94
CA VAL A 48 -0.32 -6.43 -5.21
C VAL A 48 -0.10 -4.91 -5.24
N GLY A 49 -0.29 -4.22 -4.11
CA GLY A 49 -0.04 -2.78 -4.01
C GLY A 49 1.43 -2.42 -4.22
N ALA A 50 2.35 -3.10 -3.53
CA ALA A 50 3.78 -2.86 -3.72
C ALA A 50 4.29 -3.36 -5.09
N TYR A 51 3.69 -4.41 -5.64
CA TYR A 51 3.99 -4.86 -6.99
C TYR A 51 3.71 -3.75 -8.01
N LEU A 52 2.53 -3.10 -7.94
CA LEU A 52 2.22 -1.94 -8.79
C LEU A 52 3.33 -0.89 -8.67
N VAL A 53 3.66 -0.46 -7.45
CA VAL A 53 4.71 0.54 -7.18
C VAL A 53 6.04 0.14 -7.82
N SER A 54 6.41 -1.14 -7.74
CA SER A 54 7.67 -1.65 -8.31
C SER A 54 7.72 -1.62 -9.85
N VAL A 55 6.57 -1.68 -10.53
CA VAL A 55 6.48 -1.69 -12.00
C VAL A 55 6.04 -0.35 -12.59
N LEU A 56 5.76 0.69 -11.79
CA LEU A 56 5.32 2.01 -12.26
C LEU A 56 6.27 2.62 -13.29
N THR A 57 7.58 2.54 -13.07
CA THR A 57 8.58 3.05 -14.02
C THR A 57 8.62 2.26 -15.32
N THR A 58 8.29 0.96 -15.28
CA THR A 58 8.17 0.11 -16.46
C THR A 58 6.92 0.48 -17.26
N LEU A 59 5.80 0.75 -16.59
CA LEU A 59 4.57 1.26 -17.21
C LEU A 59 4.77 2.64 -17.84
N GLU A 60 5.48 3.54 -17.15
CA GLU A 60 5.85 4.87 -17.66
C GLU A 60 6.61 4.75 -18.99
N ARG A 61 7.63 3.89 -19.03
CA ARG A 61 8.46 3.64 -20.21
C ARG A 61 7.71 2.93 -21.34
N ARG A 62 6.93 1.89 -21.01
CA ARG A 62 6.19 1.08 -21.99
C ARG A 62 5.12 1.91 -22.71
N PHE A 63 4.45 2.80 -21.98
CA PHE A 63 3.32 3.56 -22.50
C PHE A 63 3.62 5.04 -22.75
N ASN A 64 4.86 5.45 -22.53
CA ASN A 64 5.33 6.82 -22.69
C ASN A 64 4.43 7.83 -21.95
N LEU A 65 4.08 7.48 -20.71
CA LEU A 65 3.22 8.28 -19.83
C LEU A 65 4.03 9.37 -19.16
N GLN A 66 3.38 10.49 -18.82
CA GLN A 66 4.00 11.48 -17.94
C GLN A 66 3.97 10.95 -16.50
N SER A 67 4.94 11.33 -15.66
CA SER A 67 4.96 10.92 -14.24
C SER A 67 3.70 11.34 -13.47
N ALA A 68 3.00 12.40 -13.92
CA ALA A 68 1.69 12.78 -13.39
C ALA A 68 0.60 11.73 -13.67
N ASP A 69 0.57 11.16 -14.88
CA ASP A 69 -0.38 10.12 -15.28
C ASP A 69 -0.14 8.82 -14.48
N VAL A 70 1.13 8.45 -14.30
CA VAL A 70 1.54 7.31 -13.48
C VAL A 70 1.16 7.50 -12.01
N GLY A 71 1.29 8.73 -11.50
CA GLY A 71 0.78 9.11 -10.19
C GLY A 71 -0.73 8.91 -10.04
N VAL A 72 -1.53 9.28 -11.06
CA VAL A 72 -2.98 9.05 -11.08
C VAL A 72 -3.31 7.56 -11.06
N ILE A 73 -2.59 6.72 -11.81
CA ILE A 73 -2.78 5.25 -11.75
C ILE A 73 -2.56 4.75 -10.32
N ALA A 74 -1.46 5.13 -9.68
CA ALA A 74 -1.15 4.70 -8.30
C ALA A 74 -2.22 5.20 -7.29
N SER A 75 -2.68 6.46 -7.43
CA SER A 75 -3.71 7.03 -6.56
C SER A 75 -5.12 6.46 -6.79
N SER A 76 -5.38 5.84 -7.95
CA SER A 76 -6.70 5.31 -8.30
C SER A 76 -7.17 4.19 -7.36
N PHE A 77 -6.24 3.44 -6.77
CA PHE A 77 -6.52 2.47 -5.70
C PHE A 77 -7.16 3.15 -4.49
N GLU A 78 -6.53 4.22 -3.99
CA GLU A 78 -7.04 4.96 -2.84
C GLU A 78 -8.38 5.64 -3.13
N ILE A 79 -8.55 6.16 -4.35
CA ILE A 79 -9.83 6.75 -4.79
C ILE A 79 -10.96 5.71 -4.73
N GLY A 80 -10.73 4.50 -5.25
CA GLY A 80 -11.71 3.41 -5.21
C GLY A 80 -12.05 2.98 -3.78
N ASN A 81 -11.04 2.89 -2.91
CA ASN A 81 -11.22 2.51 -1.52
C ASN A 81 -11.99 3.58 -0.72
N LEU A 82 -11.58 4.84 -0.81
CA LEU A 82 -12.22 5.96 -0.10
C LEU A 82 -13.69 6.16 -0.50
N ALA A 83 -14.04 5.86 -1.75
CA ALA A 83 -15.42 5.98 -2.22
C ALA A 83 -16.40 5.07 -1.47
N LEU A 84 -15.94 3.90 -1.00
CA LEU A 84 -16.82 2.88 -0.41
C LEU A 84 -16.55 2.58 1.06
N ILE A 85 -15.40 2.99 1.63
CA ILE A 85 -15.00 2.61 2.99
C ILE A 85 -16.01 2.98 4.07
N LEU A 86 -16.61 4.17 4.01
CA LEU A 86 -17.64 4.58 4.97
C LEU A 86 -18.91 3.74 4.83
N PHE A 87 -19.33 3.47 3.60
CA PHE A 87 -20.53 2.67 3.31
C PHE A 87 -20.36 1.23 3.75
N VAL A 88 -19.25 0.59 3.39
CA VAL A 88 -18.95 -0.79 3.73
C VAL A 88 -18.72 -0.94 5.23
N SER A 89 -18.09 0.03 5.90
CA SER A 89 -17.93 -0.02 7.37
C SER A 89 -19.26 0.08 8.10
N TYR A 90 -20.19 0.92 7.62
CA TYR A 90 -21.50 1.10 8.25
C TYR A 90 -22.46 -0.07 7.96
N PHE A 91 -22.64 -0.44 6.69
CA PHE A 91 -23.59 -1.49 6.29
C PHE A 91 -23.00 -2.90 6.37
N GLY A 92 -21.69 -3.05 6.18
CA GLY A 92 -21.03 -4.34 6.22
C GLY A 92 -20.95 -4.94 7.62
N ALA A 93 -20.96 -4.10 8.66
CA ALA A 93 -20.93 -4.54 10.06
C ALA A 93 -22.14 -5.42 10.45
N SER A 94 -23.33 -5.14 9.87
CA SER A 94 -24.56 -5.90 10.10
C SER A 94 -24.79 -7.02 9.07
N ALA A 95 -24.00 -7.05 8.00
CA ALA A 95 -24.05 -8.09 6.98
C ALA A 95 -23.22 -9.33 7.38
N HIS A 96 -23.20 -10.34 6.51
CA HIS A 96 -22.37 -11.53 6.70
C HIS A 96 -20.88 -11.20 6.43
N ARG A 97 -20.18 -10.65 7.42
CA ARG A 97 -18.82 -10.08 7.29
C ARG A 97 -17.82 -10.97 6.52
N PRO A 98 -17.62 -12.27 6.85
CA PRO A 98 -16.66 -13.10 6.11
C PRO A 98 -16.96 -13.23 4.61
N ARG A 99 -18.24 -13.34 4.22
CA ARG A 99 -18.63 -13.42 2.81
C ARG A 99 -18.42 -12.11 2.09
N LEU A 100 -18.64 -10.97 2.78
CA LEU A 100 -18.40 -9.65 2.19
C LEU A 100 -16.90 -9.41 1.97
N ILE A 101 -16.04 -9.86 2.89
CA ILE A 101 -14.57 -9.87 2.71
C ILE A 101 -14.19 -10.79 1.54
N GLY A 102 -14.77 -11.99 1.46
CA GLY A 102 -14.60 -12.90 0.33
C GLY A 102 -14.95 -12.23 -1.00
N CYS A 103 -16.15 -11.66 -1.13
CA CYS A 103 -16.55 -10.90 -2.32
C CYS A 103 -15.57 -9.76 -2.66
N GLY A 104 -15.12 -9.00 -1.66
CA GLY A 104 -14.09 -7.97 -1.84
C GLY A 104 -12.79 -8.53 -2.43
N GLY A 105 -12.31 -9.65 -1.90
CA GLY A 105 -11.13 -10.35 -2.41
C GLY A 105 -11.29 -10.87 -3.84
N ILE A 106 -12.48 -11.34 -4.26
CA ILE A 106 -12.75 -11.70 -5.66
C ILE A 106 -12.67 -10.45 -6.55
N VAL A 107 -13.28 -9.35 -6.12
CA VAL A 107 -13.24 -8.07 -6.85
C VAL A 107 -11.79 -7.58 -7.00
N MET A 108 -10.97 -7.70 -5.95
CA MET A 108 -9.54 -7.42 -6.05
C MET A 108 -8.83 -8.34 -7.04
N ALA A 109 -9.09 -9.65 -7.00
CA ALA A 109 -8.49 -10.60 -7.92
C ALA A 109 -8.82 -10.25 -9.38
N LEU A 110 -10.07 -9.88 -9.66
CA LEU A 110 -10.48 -9.37 -10.97
C LEU A 110 -9.73 -8.08 -11.34
N GLY A 111 -9.61 -7.12 -10.41
CA GLY A 111 -8.84 -5.90 -10.65
C GLY A 111 -7.36 -6.15 -10.94
N ALA A 112 -6.73 -7.11 -10.26
CA ALA A 112 -5.37 -7.55 -10.55
C ALA A 112 -5.27 -8.16 -11.97
N LEU A 113 -6.17 -9.06 -12.34
CA LEU A 113 -6.20 -9.66 -13.69
C LEU A 113 -6.47 -8.61 -14.78
N LEU A 114 -7.37 -7.65 -14.53
CA LEU A 114 -7.62 -6.51 -15.42
C LEU A 114 -6.37 -5.62 -15.56
N SER A 115 -5.54 -5.53 -14.53
CA SER A 115 -4.28 -4.78 -14.59
C SER A 115 -3.27 -5.45 -15.53
N ALA A 116 -3.29 -6.79 -15.69
CA ALA A 116 -2.45 -7.51 -16.64
C ALA A 116 -2.98 -7.49 -18.08
N LEU A 117 -4.30 -7.29 -18.26
CA LEU A 117 -4.99 -7.38 -19.54
C LEU A 117 -4.45 -6.48 -20.67
N PRO A 118 -4.00 -5.23 -20.42
CA PRO A 118 -3.40 -4.37 -21.44
C PRO A 118 -2.33 -5.01 -22.31
N GLU A 119 -1.41 -5.81 -21.76
CA GLU A 119 -0.33 -6.40 -22.55
C GLU A 119 -0.88 -7.40 -23.58
N PHE A 120 -1.91 -8.18 -23.20
CA PHE A 120 -2.50 -9.18 -24.09
C PHE A 120 -3.40 -8.58 -25.18
N LEU A 121 -3.87 -7.35 -24.99
CA LEU A 121 -4.71 -6.64 -25.96
C LEU A 121 -3.92 -5.73 -26.89
N THR A 122 -2.70 -5.34 -26.52
CA THR A 122 -1.86 -4.46 -27.33
C THR A 122 -0.97 -5.27 -28.27
N HIS A 123 -0.79 -4.79 -29.51
CA HIS A 123 0.13 -5.43 -30.45
C HIS A 123 1.57 -5.37 -29.94
N GLN A 124 2.36 -6.39 -30.32
CA GLN A 124 3.77 -6.57 -29.99
C GLN A 124 4.56 -5.27 -30.09
N TYR A 125 5.46 -5.03 -29.14
CA TYR A 125 6.34 -3.87 -29.15
C TYR A 125 7.25 -3.93 -30.40
N GLU A 126 6.96 -3.11 -31.42
CA GLU A 126 7.86 -2.97 -32.57
C GLU A 126 9.11 -2.20 -32.17
N TYR A 127 10.22 -2.94 -32.12
CA TYR A 127 11.56 -2.42 -31.94
C TYR A 127 11.91 -1.43 -33.06
N GLN A 128 12.03 -0.13 -32.75
CA GLN A 128 12.70 0.81 -33.64
C GLN A 128 14.21 0.69 -33.44
N SER A 129 14.86 -0.05 -34.34
CA SER A 129 16.31 -0.11 -34.47
C SER A 129 16.86 1.30 -34.64
N GLY A 130 17.87 1.65 -33.83
CA GLY A 130 18.35 3.00 -33.68
C GLY A 130 18.79 3.66 -34.99
N GLU A 131 18.15 4.78 -35.32
CA GLU A 131 18.89 5.94 -35.79
C GLU A 131 19.16 6.81 -34.56
N SER A 132 20.43 6.84 -34.16
CA SER A 132 20.97 7.85 -33.28
C SER A 132 20.60 9.23 -33.81
N ARG A 133 19.52 9.80 -33.26
CA ARG A 133 19.17 11.20 -33.42
C ARG A 133 20.40 12.05 -33.09
N PRO A 134 20.72 13.10 -33.86
CA PRO A 134 21.74 14.03 -33.46
C PRO A 134 21.28 14.70 -32.16
N ILE A 135 21.87 14.23 -31.06
CA ILE A 135 21.73 14.78 -29.71
C ILE A 135 22.05 16.27 -29.81
N GLY A 136 21.09 17.13 -29.44
CA GLY A 136 21.21 18.57 -29.63
C GLY A 136 22.43 19.13 -28.91
N GLN A 137 23.33 19.77 -29.66
CA GLN A 137 24.42 20.57 -29.11
C GLN A 137 23.84 21.66 -28.19
N GLY A 138 24.35 21.77 -26.96
CA GLY A 138 23.83 22.65 -25.90
C GLY A 138 23.01 21.96 -24.81
N ARG A 139 22.62 20.68 -24.98
CA ARG A 139 22.04 19.86 -23.89
C ARG A 139 23.10 19.20 -23.00
N ASP A 140 24.15 18.65 -23.63
CA ASP A 140 25.18 17.89 -22.91
C ASP A 140 26.59 18.52 -22.99
N VAL A 141 26.79 19.56 -23.81
CA VAL A 141 28.14 20.08 -24.13
C VAL A 141 28.07 21.60 -24.40
N CYS A 142 29.05 22.36 -23.89
CA CYS A 142 29.23 23.78 -24.18
C CYS A 142 29.62 24.01 -25.64
N SER A 143 28.91 24.91 -26.31
CA SER A 143 29.18 25.35 -27.68
C SER A 143 28.84 26.83 -27.85
N ASN A 144 29.68 27.54 -28.62
CA ASN A 144 29.55 28.97 -28.93
C ASN A 144 28.69 29.24 -30.18
N THR A 145 27.90 28.26 -30.62
CA THR A 145 27.13 28.37 -31.86
C THR A 145 25.72 28.87 -31.58
N SER A 146 25.49 30.16 -31.82
CA SER A 146 24.16 30.79 -31.69
C SER A 146 23.35 30.57 -32.97
N ARG A 147 22.33 29.69 -32.96
CA ARG A 147 21.42 29.51 -34.12
C ARG A 147 19.97 29.12 -33.77
N PRO A 148 19.04 29.41 -34.70
CA PRO A 148 17.68 29.90 -34.42
C PRO A 148 16.76 28.78 -33.95
N GLY A 149 15.72 29.17 -33.20
CA GLY A 149 14.74 28.28 -32.61
C GLY A 149 14.25 27.20 -33.57
N LEU A 150 14.63 25.96 -33.31
CA LEU A 150 13.99 24.80 -33.92
C LEU A 150 12.63 24.65 -33.23
N SER A 151 11.65 25.31 -33.82
CA SER A 151 10.24 24.98 -33.66
C SER A 151 10.02 23.62 -34.33
N ASP A 152 9.81 22.59 -33.53
CA ASP A 152 8.65 21.68 -33.61
C ASP A 152 8.91 20.38 -32.82
N PRO A 153 8.32 20.21 -31.62
CA PRO A 153 8.15 18.90 -31.00
C PRO A 153 6.88 18.21 -31.54
N SER A 154 6.58 18.33 -32.84
CA SER A 154 5.33 17.83 -33.43
C SER A 154 5.49 16.52 -34.24
N TYR A 155 6.64 15.86 -34.19
CA TYR A 155 6.86 14.54 -34.80
C TYR A 155 6.90 13.42 -33.77
N PHE A 156 5.77 13.16 -33.11
CA PHE A 156 5.35 11.84 -32.62
C PHE A 156 3.84 11.87 -32.33
N CYS A 157 3.04 11.83 -33.38
CA CYS A 157 1.61 11.51 -33.26
C CYS A 157 1.34 10.20 -33.99
N GLY A 158 1.85 9.11 -33.43
CA GLY A 158 1.46 7.75 -33.80
C GLY A 158 0.88 7.07 -32.55
N ASN A 159 -0.41 6.72 -32.59
CA ASN A 159 -1.15 5.90 -31.62
C ASN A 159 -1.48 6.47 -30.21
N ARG A 160 -1.80 7.77 -30.07
CA ARG A 160 -2.35 8.33 -28.81
C ARG A 160 -3.63 7.61 -28.32
N THR A 161 -4.47 7.11 -29.23
CA THR A 161 -5.77 6.49 -28.89
C THR A 161 -5.63 5.15 -28.15
N ASN A 162 -4.70 4.28 -28.57
CA ASN A 162 -4.45 3.00 -27.90
C ASN A 162 -3.83 3.21 -26.50
N THR A 163 -2.91 4.17 -26.37
CA THR A 163 -2.33 4.56 -25.07
C THR A 163 -3.41 5.09 -24.12
N ASN A 164 -4.33 5.93 -24.60
CA ASN A 164 -5.41 6.49 -23.78
C ASN A 164 -6.41 5.43 -23.29
N MET A 165 -6.82 4.49 -24.15
CA MET A 165 -7.75 3.42 -23.76
C MET A 165 -7.17 2.56 -22.64
N MET A 166 -5.89 2.25 -22.76
CA MET A 166 -5.19 1.35 -21.88
C MET A 166 -4.79 2.03 -20.56
N TYR A 167 -4.46 3.31 -20.59
CA TYR A 167 -4.37 4.16 -19.41
C TYR A 167 -5.67 4.15 -18.58
N LEU A 168 -6.82 4.31 -19.25
CA LEU A 168 -8.13 4.22 -18.60
C LEU A 168 -8.43 2.82 -18.06
N MET A 169 -8.00 1.76 -18.74
CA MET A 169 -8.12 0.39 -18.24
C MET A 169 -7.31 0.19 -16.95
N LEU A 170 -6.07 0.68 -16.89
CA LEU A 170 -5.24 0.59 -15.68
C LEU A 170 -5.86 1.37 -14.51
N ILE A 171 -6.38 2.58 -14.75
CA ILE A 171 -7.14 3.34 -13.75
C ILE A 171 -8.34 2.53 -13.24
N GLY A 172 -9.17 2.01 -14.16
CA GLY A 172 -10.33 1.21 -13.80
C GLY A 172 -9.97 -0.05 -13.01
N ALA A 173 -8.87 -0.71 -13.38
CA ALA A 173 -8.35 -1.88 -12.67
C ALA A 173 -7.88 -1.55 -11.25
N GLN A 174 -7.15 -0.44 -11.06
CA GLN A 174 -6.73 0.02 -9.74
C GLN A 174 -7.90 0.49 -8.87
N MET A 175 -8.89 1.16 -9.45
CA MET A 175 -10.13 1.48 -8.74
C MET A 175 -10.85 0.22 -8.26
N LEU A 176 -10.91 -0.82 -9.10
CA LEU A 176 -11.54 -2.10 -8.75
C LEU A 176 -10.79 -2.81 -7.62
N LEU A 177 -9.45 -2.79 -7.64
CA LEU A 177 -8.61 -3.24 -6.53
C LEU A 177 -8.92 -2.47 -5.24
N GLY A 178 -9.04 -1.14 -5.31
CA GLY A 178 -9.40 -0.29 -4.18
C GLY A 178 -10.77 -0.62 -3.58
N VAL A 179 -11.78 -0.76 -4.44
CA VAL A 179 -13.16 -1.15 -4.08
C VAL A 179 -13.19 -2.53 -3.39
N GLY A 180 -12.43 -3.49 -3.92
CA GLY A 180 -12.36 -4.84 -3.37
C GLY A 180 -11.61 -4.91 -2.03
N ALA A 181 -10.64 -4.02 -1.79
CA ALA A 181 -9.87 -3.94 -0.55
C ALA A 181 -10.68 -3.34 0.61
N THR A 182 -11.72 -2.57 0.30
CA THR A 182 -12.55 -1.85 1.27
C THR A 182 -13.09 -2.70 2.45
N PRO A 183 -13.70 -3.88 2.25
CA PRO A 183 -14.22 -4.68 3.36
C PRO A 183 -13.15 -5.39 4.20
N LEU A 184 -11.94 -5.62 3.67
CA LEU A 184 -10.94 -6.50 4.31
C LEU A 184 -10.59 -5.99 5.71
N GLN A 185 -10.10 -4.76 5.81
CA GLN A 185 -9.58 -4.26 7.09
C GLN A 185 -10.67 -3.94 8.12
N PRO A 186 -11.73 -3.16 7.81
CA PRO A 186 -12.73 -2.79 8.81
C PRO A 186 -13.54 -4.00 9.28
N LEU A 187 -13.93 -4.90 8.37
CA LEU A 187 -14.76 -6.05 8.71
C LEU A 187 -13.93 -7.21 9.27
N GLY A 188 -12.70 -7.40 8.80
CA GLY A 188 -11.79 -8.42 9.33
C GLY A 188 -11.40 -8.13 10.77
N VAL A 189 -10.98 -6.89 11.08
CA VAL A 189 -10.63 -6.47 12.45
C VAL A 189 -11.84 -6.57 13.37
N SER A 190 -12.99 -6.04 12.97
CA SER A 190 -14.20 -6.10 13.83
C SER A 190 -14.71 -7.53 14.02
N TYR A 191 -14.60 -8.42 13.01
CA TYR A 191 -14.97 -9.82 13.18
C TYR A 191 -14.05 -10.54 14.16
N ILE A 192 -12.74 -10.24 14.15
CA ILE A 192 -11.80 -10.79 15.13
C ILE A 192 -12.11 -10.27 16.53
N ASP A 193 -12.31 -8.96 16.68
CA ASP A 193 -12.58 -8.34 17.97
C ASP A 193 -13.87 -8.86 18.62
N ASP A 194 -14.92 -9.10 17.82
CA ASP A 194 -16.21 -9.62 18.30
C ASP A 194 -16.18 -11.10 18.71
N HIS A 195 -15.20 -11.89 18.24
CA HIS A 195 -15.14 -13.35 18.45
C HIS A 195 -13.88 -13.82 19.18
N VAL A 196 -13.10 -12.90 19.75
CA VAL A 196 -11.93 -13.19 20.57
C VAL A 196 -12.10 -12.51 21.92
N ARG A 197 -11.67 -13.18 22.99
CA ARG A 197 -11.65 -12.60 24.34
C ARG A 197 -10.88 -11.27 24.34
N ARG A 198 -11.36 -10.28 25.10
CA ARG A 198 -10.78 -8.92 25.13
C ARG A 198 -9.27 -8.89 25.42
N GLU A 199 -8.79 -9.80 26.28
CA GLU A 199 -7.35 -9.99 26.59
C GLU A 199 -6.52 -10.44 25.36
N ASP A 200 -7.13 -11.23 24.48
CA ASP A 200 -6.47 -11.84 23.33
C ASP A 200 -6.60 -10.99 22.06
N SER A 201 -7.63 -10.15 21.93
CA SER A 201 -7.94 -9.39 20.71
C SER A 201 -6.76 -8.57 20.19
N SER A 202 -6.07 -7.85 21.08
CA SER A 202 -4.90 -7.02 20.74
C SER A 202 -3.76 -7.79 20.07
N LEU A 203 -3.54 -9.06 20.46
CA LEU A 203 -2.52 -9.91 19.84
C LEU A 203 -2.94 -10.35 18.44
N TYR A 204 -4.21 -10.74 18.25
CA TYR A 204 -4.71 -11.17 16.93
C TYR A 204 -4.68 -10.00 15.94
N ILE A 205 -5.11 -8.82 16.37
CA ILE A 205 -5.03 -7.58 15.58
C ILE A 205 -3.57 -7.22 15.27
N GLY A 206 -2.66 -7.39 16.23
CA GLY A 206 -1.22 -7.21 16.03
C GLY A 206 -0.65 -8.14 14.95
N ILE A 207 -0.99 -9.43 14.98
CA ILE A 207 -0.58 -10.41 13.95
C ILE A 207 -1.10 -10.01 12.57
N LEU A 208 -2.35 -9.55 12.50
CA LEU A 208 -2.99 -9.12 11.26
C LEU A 208 -2.25 -7.94 10.62
N PHE A 209 -2.03 -6.86 11.40
CA PHE A 209 -1.33 -5.68 10.90
C PHE A 209 0.16 -5.92 10.60
N SER A 210 0.84 -6.77 11.37
CA SER A 210 2.21 -7.18 11.03
C SER A 210 2.28 -7.90 9.69
N THR A 211 1.29 -8.76 9.39
CA THR A 211 1.21 -9.46 8.10
C THR A 211 0.96 -8.50 6.94
N LEU A 212 0.11 -7.49 7.14
CA LEU A 212 -0.13 -6.43 6.16
C LEU A 212 1.16 -5.67 5.81
N VAL A 213 1.95 -5.29 6.81
CA VAL A 213 3.23 -4.57 6.61
C VAL A 213 4.30 -5.45 5.97
N PHE A 214 4.22 -6.77 6.13
CA PHE A 214 5.11 -7.71 5.45
C PHE A 214 4.79 -7.86 3.96
N GLY A 215 3.52 -7.70 3.55
CA GLY A 215 3.07 -7.83 2.16
C GLY A 215 3.88 -7.01 1.14
N PRO A 216 4.18 -5.73 1.39
CA PRO A 216 5.03 -4.92 0.51
C PRO A 216 6.40 -5.53 0.20
N ALA A 217 7.05 -6.19 1.15
CA ALA A 217 8.34 -6.86 0.90
C ALA A 217 8.18 -7.99 -0.15
N CYS A 218 7.13 -8.80 -0.03
CA CYS A 218 6.80 -9.82 -1.03
C CYS A 218 6.53 -9.19 -2.41
N GLY A 219 5.81 -8.07 -2.45
CA GLY A 219 5.48 -7.36 -3.69
C GLY A 219 6.71 -6.81 -4.41
N PHE A 220 7.64 -6.17 -3.69
CA PHE A 220 8.89 -5.67 -4.28
C PHE A 220 9.81 -6.80 -4.77
N ILE A 221 9.90 -7.90 -4.04
CA ILE A 221 10.67 -9.08 -4.47
C ILE A 221 10.07 -9.66 -5.75
N LEU A 222 8.74 -9.84 -5.79
CA LEU A 222 8.04 -10.31 -6.97
C LEU A 222 8.24 -9.36 -8.16
N GLY A 223 8.17 -8.05 -7.91
CA GLY A 223 8.51 -6.99 -8.87
C GLY A 223 9.89 -7.16 -9.48
N SER A 224 10.92 -7.31 -8.63
CA SER A 224 12.30 -7.51 -9.07
C SER A 224 12.50 -8.78 -9.89
N LEU A 225 11.79 -9.87 -9.57
CA LEU A 225 11.87 -11.12 -10.33
C LEU A 225 11.17 -10.99 -11.69
N CYS A 226 9.97 -10.38 -11.73
CA CYS A 226 9.23 -10.18 -12.97
C CYS A 226 9.93 -9.20 -13.92
N THR A 227 10.58 -8.15 -13.40
CA THR A 227 11.25 -7.16 -14.25
C THR A 227 12.55 -7.68 -14.89
N LYS A 228 13.16 -8.73 -14.33
CA LYS A 228 14.32 -9.43 -14.93
C LYS A 228 13.97 -10.28 -16.15
N VAL A 229 12.69 -10.58 -16.36
CA VAL A 229 12.21 -11.32 -17.53
C VAL A 229 11.72 -10.32 -18.57
N TYR A 230 12.12 -10.49 -19.84
CA TYR A 230 11.70 -9.58 -20.91
C TYR A 230 10.17 -9.65 -21.10
N VAL A 231 9.54 -8.51 -21.38
CA VAL A 231 8.07 -8.37 -21.47
C VAL A 231 7.42 -9.40 -22.42
N ASP A 232 8.09 -9.69 -23.54
CA ASP A 232 7.65 -10.64 -24.57
C ASP A 232 8.39 -11.98 -24.53
N ALA A 233 9.04 -12.35 -23.42
CA ALA A 233 9.79 -13.62 -23.32
C ALA A 233 8.92 -14.87 -23.56
N VAL A 234 7.59 -14.74 -23.46
CA VAL A 234 6.62 -15.80 -23.76
C VAL A 234 6.28 -15.88 -25.26
N PHE A 235 6.45 -14.77 -26.00
CA PHE A 235 6.05 -14.64 -27.40
C PHE A 235 7.23 -14.63 -28.39
N ILE A 236 8.45 -14.34 -27.92
CA ILE A 236 9.65 -14.17 -28.75
C ILE A 236 10.81 -15.00 -28.18
N ASP A 237 11.67 -15.53 -29.05
CA ASP A 237 12.92 -16.18 -28.67
C ASP A 237 13.93 -15.14 -28.17
N THR A 238 14.16 -15.12 -26.86
CA THR A 238 15.05 -14.16 -26.17
C THR A 238 16.51 -14.31 -26.58
N SER A 239 16.90 -15.42 -27.20
CA SER A 239 18.27 -15.63 -27.72
C SER A 239 18.61 -14.75 -28.93
N THR A 240 17.60 -14.12 -29.55
CA THR A 240 17.75 -13.21 -30.69
C THR A 240 17.82 -11.73 -30.30
N LEU A 241 17.69 -11.40 -29.02
CA LEU A 241 17.73 -10.02 -28.51
C LEU A 241 19.14 -9.66 -28.02
N ASP A 242 19.77 -8.68 -28.66
CA ASP A 242 21.04 -8.05 -28.25
C ASP A 242 20.88 -7.04 -27.08
N ILE A 243 19.90 -7.24 -26.19
CA ILE A 243 19.65 -6.35 -25.05
C ILE A 243 19.65 -7.10 -23.72
N THR A 244 20.37 -6.56 -22.75
CA THR A 244 20.43 -7.08 -21.38
C THR A 244 19.48 -6.28 -20.46
N PRO A 245 19.14 -6.78 -19.26
CA PRO A 245 18.33 -6.05 -18.27
C PRO A 245 18.90 -4.68 -17.85
N ASP A 246 20.20 -4.47 -18.06
CA ASP A 246 20.89 -3.21 -17.79
C ASP A 246 20.72 -2.17 -18.93
N ASP A 247 20.23 -2.57 -20.10
CA ASP A 247 19.98 -1.66 -21.21
C ASP A 247 18.78 -0.75 -20.89
N PRO A 248 18.89 0.58 -21.06
CA PRO A 248 17.78 1.50 -20.88
C PRO A 248 16.60 1.25 -21.83
N ARG A 249 16.65 0.30 -22.76
CA ARG A 249 15.51 -0.11 -23.60
C ARG A 249 14.80 -1.36 -23.08
N TRP A 250 15.29 -1.97 -22.01
CA TRP A 250 14.67 -3.14 -21.39
C TRP A 250 13.31 -2.81 -20.77
N ILE A 251 12.29 -3.59 -21.14
CA ILE A 251 10.96 -3.57 -20.53
C ILE A 251 10.73 -4.95 -19.93
N GLY A 252 10.56 -4.98 -18.61
CA GLY A 252 10.31 -6.22 -17.87
C GLY A 252 8.86 -6.71 -17.99
N ALA A 253 8.62 -7.99 -17.69
CA ALA A 253 7.31 -8.63 -17.71
C ALA A 253 6.40 -8.16 -16.55
N TRP A 254 6.00 -6.89 -16.62
CA TRP A 254 5.22 -6.16 -15.63
C TRP A 254 3.80 -6.72 -15.43
N TRP A 255 3.27 -7.48 -16.38
CA TRP A 255 1.95 -8.11 -16.31
C TRP A 255 1.95 -9.40 -15.48
N GLY A 256 3.10 -10.08 -15.37
CA GLY A 256 3.19 -11.43 -14.80
C GLY A 256 2.89 -11.47 -13.30
N GLY A 257 3.36 -10.49 -12.54
CA GLY A 257 3.10 -10.44 -11.10
C GLY A 257 1.65 -10.10 -10.77
N PHE A 258 0.95 -9.35 -11.64
CA PHE A 258 -0.50 -9.13 -11.48
C PHE A 258 -1.30 -10.42 -11.60
N ILE A 259 -0.91 -11.34 -12.48
CA ILE A 259 -1.55 -12.66 -12.60
C ILE A 259 -1.29 -13.51 -11.35
N ILE A 260 -0.04 -13.54 -10.88
CA ILE A 260 0.34 -14.29 -9.66
C ILE A 260 -0.42 -13.75 -8.44
N CYS A 261 -0.44 -12.42 -8.26
CA CYS A 261 -1.20 -11.76 -7.20
C CYS A 261 -2.71 -12.02 -7.32
N GLY A 262 -3.26 -11.95 -8.53
CA GLY A 262 -4.67 -12.23 -8.80
C GLY A 262 -5.07 -13.66 -8.42
N LEU A 263 -4.25 -14.64 -8.77
CA LEU A 263 -4.47 -16.03 -8.36
C LEU A 263 -4.40 -16.19 -6.84
N PHE A 264 -3.40 -15.57 -6.18
CA PHE A 264 -3.26 -15.64 -4.73
C PHE A 264 -4.44 -14.99 -4.00
N LEU A 265 -4.91 -13.84 -4.48
CA LEU A 265 -6.13 -13.18 -3.99
C LEU A 265 -7.36 -14.05 -4.17
N PHE A 266 -7.54 -14.65 -5.34
CA PHE A 266 -8.70 -15.49 -5.64
C PHE A 266 -8.75 -16.73 -4.73
N VAL A 267 -7.63 -17.43 -4.57
CA VAL A 267 -7.53 -18.61 -3.70
C VAL A 267 -7.80 -18.22 -2.24
N SER A 268 -7.18 -17.13 -1.75
CA SER A 268 -7.36 -16.67 -0.37
C SER A 268 -8.80 -16.23 -0.11
N SER A 269 -9.41 -15.52 -1.05
CA SER A 269 -10.81 -15.10 -1.02
C SER A 269 -11.78 -16.28 -0.93
N PHE A 270 -11.52 -17.36 -1.66
CA PHE A 270 -12.41 -18.53 -1.67
C PHE A 270 -12.55 -19.17 -0.27
N PHE A 271 -11.47 -19.18 0.53
CA PHE A 271 -11.53 -19.67 1.91
C PHE A 271 -12.49 -18.88 2.80
N MET A 272 -12.70 -17.59 2.52
CA MET A 272 -13.57 -16.73 3.35
C MET A 272 -15.05 -17.11 3.28
N PHE A 273 -15.50 -17.74 2.20
CA PHE A 273 -16.89 -18.17 2.05
C PHE A 273 -17.26 -19.35 2.97
N GLY A 274 -16.28 -20.08 3.50
CA GLY A 274 -16.50 -21.22 4.40
C GLY A 274 -16.90 -20.82 5.83
N PHE A 275 -16.64 -19.58 6.25
CA PHE A 275 -16.84 -19.13 7.63
C PHE A 275 -18.31 -18.76 7.91
N PRO A 276 -18.82 -19.06 9.12
CA PRO A 276 -20.17 -18.67 9.53
C PRO A 276 -20.26 -17.17 9.87
N GLN A 277 -21.48 -16.63 9.89
CA GLN A 277 -21.74 -15.23 10.23
C GLN A 277 -21.33 -14.89 11.67
N SER A 278 -21.51 -15.83 12.59
CA SER A 278 -21.02 -15.76 13.96
C SER A 278 -20.35 -17.08 14.33
N LEU A 279 -19.25 -17.00 15.06
CA LEU A 279 -18.66 -18.18 15.69
C LEU A 279 -19.41 -18.42 17.00
N ASN A 280 -20.05 -19.58 17.13
CA ASN A 280 -20.63 -19.97 18.41
C ASN A 280 -19.48 -20.29 19.36
N GLU A 281 -19.21 -19.45 20.35
CA GLU A 281 -18.30 -19.81 21.43
C GLU A 281 -18.95 -20.94 22.26
N PRO A 282 -18.24 -22.06 22.49
CA PRO A 282 -18.71 -23.08 23.42
C PRO A 282 -18.53 -22.55 24.86
N GLY A 283 -19.60 -21.96 25.40
CA GLY A 283 -19.81 -21.75 26.83
C GLY A 283 -19.29 -20.43 27.39
N GLU A 284 -20.13 -19.39 27.38
CA GLU A 284 -20.36 -18.51 28.54
C GLU A 284 -21.59 -17.59 28.29
N ASP A 285 -22.15 -17.09 29.39
CA ASP A 285 -23.50 -16.53 29.59
C ASP A 285 -23.90 -15.32 28.69
N PRO A 286 -25.21 -15.11 28.42
CA PRO A 286 -25.72 -13.96 27.66
C PRO A 286 -25.66 -12.61 28.40
N ARG A 287 -24.86 -12.47 29.46
CA ARG A 287 -24.86 -11.26 30.32
C ARG A 287 -23.47 -10.94 30.86
N GLY A 288 -22.60 -10.47 29.98
CA GLY A 288 -21.55 -9.53 30.34
C GLY A 288 -21.66 -8.41 29.34
N GLU A 289 -21.94 -7.20 29.80
CA GLU A 289 -22.06 -6.01 28.99
C GLU A 289 -20.89 -5.95 27.99
N SER A 290 -21.17 -6.26 26.73
CA SER A 290 -20.50 -5.56 25.64
C SER A 290 -20.86 -4.12 25.90
N GLU A 291 -19.98 -3.36 26.56
CA GLU A 291 -20.08 -1.90 26.58
C GLU A 291 -20.47 -1.50 25.17
N GLN A 292 -21.71 -1.05 25.06
CA GLN A 292 -22.33 -0.68 23.82
C GLN A 292 -21.37 0.29 23.15
N ALA A 293 -21.27 0.17 21.82
CA ALA A 293 -20.55 1.10 20.97
C ALA A 293 -20.67 2.53 21.53
N MET A 294 -19.58 3.30 21.44
CA MET A 294 -19.40 4.72 21.86
C MET A 294 -20.49 5.73 21.42
N LEU A 295 -21.61 5.27 20.86
CA LEU A 295 -22.79 6.01 20.49
C LEU A 295 -23.70 6.22 21.72
N PRO A 296 -24.22 7.45 21.92
CA PRO A 296 -25.25 7.72 22.92
C PRO A 296 -26.41 6.72 22.81
N ALA A 297 -26.95 6.31 23.96
CA ALA A 297 -28.07 5.36 24.06
C ALA A 297 -29.28 5.76 23.19
N GLU A 298 -29.45 7.05 22.91
CA GLU A 298 -30.49 7.62 22.03
C GLU A 298 -30.34 7.20 20.55
N LEU A 299 -29.10 7.07 20.04
CA LEU A 299 -28.84 6.58 18.68
C LEU A 299 -28.89 5.05 18.58
N VAL A 300 -28.62 4.36 19.70
CA VAL A 300 -28.77 2.90 19.82
C VAL A 300 -30.25 2.52 19.88
N GLN A 301 -31.11 3.32 20.52
CA GLN A 301 -32.56 3.13 20.51
C GLN A 301 -33.17 3.25 19.11
N GLU A 302 -32.63 4.14 18.28
CA GLU A 302 -32.99 4.25 16.86
C GLU A 302 -32.50 3.03 16.04
N TYR A 303 -31.49 2.30 16.55
CA TYR A 303 -30.90 1.10 15.94
C TYR A 303 -31.56 -0.21 16.42
N GLU A 304 -31.95 -0.32 17.69
CA GLU A 304 -32.57 -1.50 18.31
C GLU A 304 -34.10 -1.47 18.32
N GLY A 305 -34.74 -0.30 18.13
CA GLY A 305 -36.21 -0.14 18.09
C GLY A 305 -36.93 -0.91 16.98
N VAL A 306 -36.24 -1.72 16.18
CA VAL A 306 -36.80 -2.55 15.09
C VAL A 306 -36.94 -4.03 15.48
N LYS A 307 -36.56 -4.43 16.70
CA LYS A 307 -36.79 -5.80 17.17
C LYS A 307 -37.40 -5.84 18.58
N THR A 308 -38.73 -5.75 18.68
CA THR A 308 -39.50 -6.59 19.62
C THR A 308 -41.03 -6.56 19.35
N SER A 309 -41.59 -7.77 19.41
CA SER A 309 -42.98 -8.23 19.61
C SER A 309 -44.12 -7.93 18.62
N ASP A 310 -44.55 -9.02 17.99
CA ASP A 310 -45.93 -9.48 17.77
C ASP A 310 -46.91 -8.61 16.96
N GLY A 311 -46.93 -8.84 15.64
CA GLY A 311 -48.02 -8.45 14.73
C GLY A 311 -47.65 -8.68 13.26
N PRO A 312 -48.55 -9.17 12.39
CA PRO A 312 -48.22 -9.45 10.99
C PRO A 312 -48.42 -8.18 10.15
N GLU A 313 -47.42 -7.31 10.03
CA GLU A 313 -47.51 -6.13 9.16
C GLU A 313 -46.26 -5.92 8.28
N ILE A 314 -46.47 -6.30 7.01
CA ILE A 314 -46.04 -5.62 5.77
C ILE A 314 -44.74 -4.79 5.83
N ASN A 315 -43.70 -5.41 5.28
CA ASN A 315 -42.47 -4.81 4.74
C ASN A 315 -42.58 -3.33 4.39
N SER A 316 -41.88 -2.49 5.16
CA SER A 316 -41.35 -1.21 4.68
C SER A 316 -39.95 -1.07 5.25
N GLY A 317 -38.99 -1.74 4.60
CA GLY A 317 -37.57 -1.55 4.90
C GLY A 317 -37.21 -0.07 4.71
N LEU A 318 -36.51 0.51 5.69
CA LEU A 318 -35.95 1.85 5.57
C LEU A 318 -35.21 1.97 4.24
N THR A 319 -35.46 3.07 3.51
CA THR A 319 -34.84 3.29 2.20
C THR A 319 -33.35 3.59 2.39
N CYS A 320 -32.49 3.13 1.47
CA CYS A 320 -31.05 3.43 1.46
C CYS A 320 -30.74 4.94 1.68
N CYS A 321 -31.63 5.82 1.20
CA CYS A 321 -31.55 7.27 1.38
C CYS A 321 -31.71 7.74 2.84
N GLN A 322 -32.48 7.05 3.69
CA GLN A 322 -32.65 7.40 5.11
C GLN A 322 -31.39 7.06 5.91
N HIS A 323 -30.78 5.89 5.65
CA HIS A 323 -29.49 5.54 6.26
C HIS A 323 -28.35 6.47 5.81
N LEU A 324 -28.37 6.95 4.56
CA LEU A 324 -27.36 7.89 4.06
C LEU A 324 -27.38 9.25 4.77
N GLN A 325 -28.53 9.67 5.32
CA GLN A 325 -28.64 10.89 6.14
C GLN A 325 -28.06 10.71 7.55
N VAL A 326 -27.97 9.47 8.04
CA VAL A 326 -27.44 9.15 9.38
C VAL A 326 -25.91 9.18 9.41
N ILE A 327 -25.24 8.76 8.32
CA ILE A 327 -23.77 8.73 8.21
C ILE A 327 -23.12 10.08 8.59
N PRO A 328 -23.48 11.24 7.97
CA PRO A 328 -22.85 12.51 8.32
C PRO A 328 -23.14 12.95 9.76
N LYS A 329 -24.31 12.60 10.33
CA LYS A 329 -24.66 12.91 11.73
C LYS A 329 -23.78 12.12 12.70
N VAL A 330 -23.58 10.82 12.44
CA VAL A 330 -22.72 9.95 13.25
C VAL A 330 -21.26 10.38 13.13
N THR A 331 -20.75 10.60 11.91
CA THR A 331 -19.37 11.08 11.71
C THR A 331 -19.12 12.40 12.42
N LYS A 332 -20.06 13.36 12.36
CA LYS A 332 -19.94 14.63 13.09
C LYS A 332 -19.90 14.42 14.60
N HIS A 333 -20.69 13.50 15.13
CA HIS A 333 -20.71 13.18 16.56
C HIS A 333 -19.37 12.59 17.02
N LEU A 334 -18.83 11.61 16.28
CA LEU A 334 -17.51 11.03 16.57
C LEU A 334 -16.39 12.09 16.54
N LEU A 335 -16.35 12.94 15.50
CA LEU A 335 -15.35 14.00 15.38
C LEU A 335 -15.51 15.13 16.40
N SER A 336 -16.69 15.26 17.01
CA SER A 336 -16.92 16.21 18.11
C SER A 336 -16.38 15.71 19.44
N ASN A 337 -16.04 14.42 19.57
CA ASN A 337 -15.39 13.87 20.75
C ASN A 337 -13.89 14.23 20.72
N PRO A 338 -13.40 15.09 21.63
CA PRO A 338 -12.02 15.58 21.57
C PRO A 338 -10.98 14.46 21.78
N VAL A 339 -11.30 13.43 22.56
CA VAL A 339 -10.38 12.30 22.79
C VAL A 339 -10.21 11.49 21.51
N PHE A 340 -11.31 11.14 20.86
CA PHE A 340 -11.30 10.39 19.61
C PHE A 340 -10.56 11.18 18.52
N THR A 341 -10.88 12.47 18.35
CA THR A 341 -10.24 13.33 17.35
C THR A 341 -8.74 13.48 17.57
N CYS A 342 -8.28 13.63 18.82
CA CYS A 342 -6.84 13.66 19.13
C CYS A 342 -6.14 12.34 18.79
N VAL A 343 -6.76 11.20 19.09
CA VAL A 343 -6.19 9.87 18.77
C VAL A 343 -6.10 9.66 17.26
N ILE A 344 -7.15 10.01 16.51
CA ILE A 344 -7.14 9.91 15.04
C ILE A 344 -6.09 10.86 14.43
N LEU A 345 -5.99 12.10 14.92
CA LEU A 345 -4.97 13.04 14.44
C LEU A 345 -3.56 12.52 14.71
N ALA A 346 -3.31 11.94 15.89
CA ALA A 346 -2.03 11.31 16.21
C ALA A 346 -1.71 10.15 15.27
N ALA A 347 -2.68 9.25 15.01
CA ALA A 347 -2.52 8.15 14.07
C ALA A 347 -2.23 8.63 12.63
N CYS A 348 -2.94 9.67 12.16
CA CYS A 348 -2.68 10.28 10.87
C CYS A 348 -1.26 10.86 10.77
N MET A 349 -0.77 11.52 11.82
CA MET A 349 0.59 12.04 11.86
C MET A 349 1.63 10.91 11.87
N GLU A 350 1.38 9.84 12.62
CA GLU A 350 2.26 8.65 12.66
C GLU A 350 2.35 7.97 11.29
N ILE A 351 1.21 7.73 10.62
CA ILE A 351 1.17 7.19 9.26
C ILE A 351 1.88 8.14 8.28
N GLY A 352 1.70 9.45 8.43
CA GLY A 352 2.38 10.46 7.63
C GLY A 352 3.90 10.40 7.78
N VAL A 353 4.42 10.23 9.00
CA VAL A 353 5.85 10.03 9.27
C VAL A 353 6.34 8.77 8.57
N VAL A 354 5.65 7.64 8.72
CA VAL A 354 6.03 6.37 8.06
C VAL A 354 6.05 6.51 6.53
N ALA A 355 5.03 7.14 5.94
CA ALA A 355 4.95 7.36 4.51
C ALA A 355 6.09 8.28 4.01
N GLY A 356 6.39 9.36 4.73
CA GLY A 356 7.50 10.25 4.43
C GLY A 356 8.86 9.53 4.50
N PHE A 357 9.09 8.75 5.56
CA PHE A 357 10.29 7.94 5.69
C PHE A 357 10.42 6.92 4.56
N ALA A 358 9.36 6.17 4.25
CA ALA A 358 9.37 5.18 3.18
C ALA A 358 9.69 5.80 1.81
N ALA A 359 9.16 7.00 1.52
CA ALA A 359 9.34 7.67 0.24
C ALA A 359 10.73 8.32 0.06
N PHE A 360 11.32 8.86 1.13
CA PHE A 360 12.51 9.71 1.02
C PHE A 360 13.77 9.13 1.67
N LEU A 361 13.67 8.16 2.57
CA LEU A 361 14.83 7.64 3.30
C LEU A 361 15.87 7.00 2.37
N GLY A 362 15.43 6.24 1.35
CA GLY A 362 16.35 5.64 0.36
C GLY A 362 17.16 6.71 -0.37
N LYS A 363 16.49 7.75 -0.87
CA LYS A 363 17.14 8.89 -1.53
C LYS A 363 18.08 9.64 -0.59
N TYR A 364 17.67 9.83 0.66
CA TYR A 364 18.51 10.47 1.66
C TYR A 364 19.80 9.67 1.89
N LEU A 365 19.69 8.34 2.04
CA LEU A 365 20.86 7.46 2.20
C LEU A 365 21.78 7.47 0.97
N GLU A 366 21.22 7.49 -0.23
CA GLU A 366 21.98 7.61 -1.48
C GLU A 366 22.74 8.94 -1.55
N GLN A 367 22.07 10.05 -1.28
CA GLN A 367 22.66 11.39 -1.45
C GLN A 367 23.61 11.77 -0.30
N GLN A 368 23.23 11.45 0.94
CA GLN A 368 23.94 11.91 2.13
C GLN A 368 25.11 11.01 2.51
N PHE A 369 24.98 9.70 2.27
CA PHE A 369 25.99 8.70 2.61
C PHE A 369 26.66 8.08 1.37
N ASN A 370 26.35 8.59 0.17
CA ASN A 370 26.88 8.11 -1.10
C ASN A 370 26.72 6.59 -1.28
N LEU A 371 25.64 6.03 -0.73
CA LEU A 371 25.32 4.63 -0.88
C LEU A 371 24.79 4.37 -2.28
N SER A 372 25.10 3.22 -2.85
CA SER A 372 24.46 2.80 -4.10
C SER A 372 22.96 2.65 -3.88
N THR A 373 22.15 2.95 -4.90
CA THR A 373 20.69 2.74 -4.88
C THR A 373 20.32 1.31 -4.45
N SER A 374 21.13 0.31 -4.83
CA SER A 374 20.91 -1.08 -4.40
C SER A 374 21.13 -1.27 -2.90
N SER A 375 22.21 -0.72 -2.34
CA SER A 375 22.56 -0.87 -0.92
C SER A 375 21.60 -0.10 -0.02
N ALA A 376 21.19 1.11 -0.42
CA ALA A 376 20.21 1.92 0.31
C ALA A 376 18.83 1.24 0.37
N ASN A 377 18.36 0.72 -0.77
CA ASN A 377 17.08 0.00 -0.82
C ASN A 377 17.14 -1.35 -0.10
N GLN A 378 18.28 -2.05 -0.12
CA GLN A 378 18.49 -3.26 0.68
C GLN A 378 18.44 -2.98 2.18
N LEU A 379 19.05 -1.87 2.63
CA LEU A 379 18.97 -1.46 4.04
C LEU A 379 17.52 -1.19 4.43
N LEU A 380 16.78 -0.44 3.61
CA LEU A 380 15.36 -0.16 3.85
C LEU A 380 14.52 -1.45 3.90
N GLY A 381 14.68 -2.33 2.92
CA GLY A 381 13.90 -3.57 2.80
C GLY A 381 14.21 -4.62 3.87
N MET A 382 15.49 -4.82 4.22
CA MET A 382 15.91 -5.85 5.17
C MET A 382 15.87 -5.40 6.63
N THR A 383 15.95 -4.10 6.90
CA THR A 383 15.93 -3.59 8.28
C THR A 383 14.60 -2.92 8.63
N ALA A 384 14.10 -1.99 7.81
CA ALA A 384 12.93 -1.20 8.21
C ALA A 384 11.64 -2.04 8.21
N ILE A 385 11.41 -2.86 7.18
CA ILE A 385 10.17 -3.67 7.09
C ILE A 385 10.10 -4.70 8.23
N PRO A 386 11.15 -5.51 8.50
CA PRO A 386 11.11 -6.44 9.63
C PRO A 386 11.00 -5.73 10.99
N CYS A 387 11.70 -4.61 11.18
CA CYS A 387 11.58 -3.82 12.42
C CYS A 387 10.15 -3.27 12.62
N ALA A 388 9.48 -2.80 11.56
CA ALA A 388 8.09 -2.37 11.63
C ALA A 388 7.15 -3.54 11.98
N CYS A 389 7.33 -4.71 11.33
CA CYS A 389 6.55 -5.90 11.63
C CYS A 389 6.72 -6.35 13.09
N LEU A 390 7.96 -6.36 13.58
CA LEU A 390 8.28 -6.68 14.96
C LEU A 390 7.68 -5.67 15.94
N GLY A 391 7.76 -4.37 15.64
CA GLY A 391 7.19 -3.31 16.48
C GLY A 391 5.67 -3.45 16.65
N ILE A 392 4.95 -3.69 15.55
CA ILE A 392 3.48 -3.90 15.57
C ILE A 392 3.12 -5.17 16.35
N PHE A 393 3.84 -6.26 16.11
CA PHE A 393 3.60 -7.53 16.81
C PHE A 393 3.90 -7.42 18.31
N LEU A 394 5.02 -6.80 18.67
CA LEU A 394 5.39 -6.54 20.06
C LEU A 394 4.39 -5.60 20.74
N GLY A 395 3.87 -4.60 20.03
CA GLY A 395 2.82 -3.71 20.54
C GLY A 395 1.57 -4.48 20.95
N GLY A 396 1.06 -5.35 20.06
CA GLY A 396 -0.08 -6.22 20.38
C GLY A 396 0.22 -7.21 21.51
N LEU A 397 1.40 -7.82 21.51
CA LEU A 397 1.83 -8.75 22.57
C LEU A 397 1.96 -8.05 23.93
N LEU A 398 2.48 -6.82 23.96
CA LEU A 398 2.71 -6.07 25.18
C LEU A 398 1.40 -5.62 25.83
N VAL A 399 0.42 -5.19 25.02
CA VAL A 399 -0.93 -4.86 25.48
C VAL A 399 -1.61 -6.08 26.12
N LYS A 400 -1.52 -7.23 25.46
CA LYS A 400 -2.02 -8.51 25.99
C LYS A 400 -1.29 -8.95 27.26
N LYS A 401 0.05 -8.95 27.27
CA LYS A 401 0.84 -9.52 28.38
C LYS A 401 0.77 -8.69 29.66
N LEU A 402 0.53 -7.39 29.53
CA LEU A 402 0.42 -6.47 30.66
C LEU A 402 -1.03 -6.20 31.07
N ASP A 403 -2.02 -6.81 30.40
CA ASP A 403 -3.45 -6.57 30.59
C ASP A 403 -3.77 -5.06 30.69
N LEU A 404 -3.22 -4.28 29.75
CA LEU A 404 -3.32 -2.82 29.80
C LEU A 404 -4.77 -2.37 29.56
N SER A 405 -5.30 -1.57 30.49
CA SER A 405 -6.51 -0.80 30.24
C SER A 405 -6.29 0.22 29.12
N ALA A 406 -7.37 0.76 28.53
CA ALA A 406 -7.28 1.78 27.47
C ALA A 406 -6.37 2.97 27.86
N LEU A 407 -6.45 3.41 29.12
CA LEU A 407 -5.57 4.46 29.64
C LEU A 407 -4.11 4.01 29.74
N GLY A 408 -3.86 2.76 30.12
CA GLY A 408 -2.53 2.16 30.12
C GLY A 408 -1.91 2.08 28.72
N ALA A 409 -2.70 1.66 27.73
CA ALA A 409 -2.28 1.59 26.33
C ALA A 409 -1.95 2.98 25.76
N ILE A 410 -2.77 4.00 26.05
CA ILE A 410 -2.50 5.39 25.64
C ILE A 410 -1.22 5.92 26.30
N ARG A 411 -1.00 5.67 27.60
CA ARG A 411 0.23 6.08 28.29
C ARG A 411 1.47 5.43 27.70
N LEU A 412 1.40 4.14 27.39
CA LEU A 412 2.47 3.42 26.72
C LEU A 412 2.76 4.02 25.34
N SER A 413 1.73 4.26 24.53
CA SER A 413 1.85 4.90 23.22
C SER A 413 2.48 6.29 23.30
N MET A 414 2.12 7.11 24.30
CA MET A 414 2.75 8.40 24.54
C MET A 414 4.25 8.28 24.85
N ILE A 415 4.64 7.34 25.73
CA ILE A 415 6.05 7.09 26.07
C ILE A 415 6.84 6.69 24.83
N VAL A 416 6.32 5.75 24.03
CA VAL A 416 6.96 5.29 22.79
C VAL A 416 7.09 6.43 21.78
N ASN A 417 6.06 7.27 21.62
CA ASN A 417 6.11 8.43 20.72
C ASN A 417 7.14 9.48 21.15
N ILE A 418 7.28 9.75 22.46
CA ILE A 418 8.31 10.66 22.99
C ILE A 418 9.72 10.11 22.68
N ILE A 419 9.94 8.82 22.93
CA ILE A 419 11.21 8.16 22.62
C ILE A 419 11.50 8.21 21.12
N SER A 420 10.51 7.89 20.28
CA SER A 420 10.63 7.94 18.82
C SER A 420 10.97 9.36 18.34
N THR A 421 10.32 10.38 18.91
CA THR A 421 10.59 11.78 18.56
C THR A 421 12.03 12.17 18.92
N ALA A 422 12.52 11.76 20.10
CA ALA A 422 13.91 12.00 20.49
C ALA A 422 14.93 11.31 19.56
N CYS A 423 14.63 10.08 19.12
CA CYS A 423 15.42 9.37 18.11
C CYS A 423 15.42 10.12 16.77
N TYR A 424 14.28 10.60 16.29
CA TYR A 424 14.21 11.36 15.04
C TYR A 424 14.94 12.70 15.11
N VAL A 425 14.85 13.42 16.24
CA VAL A 425 15.63 14.65 16.45
C VAL A 425 17.13 14.38 16.40
N SER A 426 17.58 13.19 16.84
CA SER A 426 18.98 12.80 16.75
C SER A 426 19.50 12.72 15.31
N PHE A 427 18.64 12.41 14.32
CA PHE A 427 19.03 12.42 12.91
C PHE A 427 19.38 13.82 12.38
N LEU A 428 18.89 14.90 12.98
CA LEU A 428 19.30 16.25 12.60
C LEU A 428 20.78 16.51 12.90
N PHE A 429 21.37 15.76 13.81
CA PHE A 429 22.78 15.88 14.21
C PHE A 429 23.67 14.81 13.56
N LEU A 430 23.08 13.80 12.92
CA LEU A 430 23.78 12.72 12.23
C LEU A 430 23.73 12.99 10.73
N GLY A 431 24.73 13.70 10.21
CA GLY A 431 24.88 13.98 8.79
C GLY A 431 26.35 14.01 8.38
N CYS A 432 26.59 14.01 7.07
CA CYS A 432 27.89 14.33 6.49
C CYS A 432 27.85 15.75 5.91
N ASP A 433 29.01 16.35 5.69
CA ASP A 433 29.06 17.63 4.98
C ASP A 433 28.46 17.48 3.59
N THR A 434 27.57 18.40 3.21
CA THR A 434 26.99 18.42 1.86
C THR A 434 28.11 18.67 0.84
N GLY A 435 28.17 17.84 -0.20
CA GLY A 435 29.19 17.98 -1.25
C GLY A 435 29.15 19.35 -1.92
N PRO A 436 30.29 19.89 -2.40
CA PRO A 436 30.33 21.18 -3.07
C PRO A 436 29.61 21.10 -4.43
N VAL A 437 28.62 21.96 -4.62
CA VAL A 437 27.82 22.12 -5.84
C VAL A 437 28.02 23.54 -6.34
N ALA A 438 28.52 23.66 -7.58
CA ALA A 438 28.79 24.95 -8.19
C ALA A 438 27.51 25.77 -8.37
N GLY A 439 27.51 27.00 -7.86
CA GLY A 439 26.37 27.93 -7.85
C GLY A 439 25.36 27.72 -6.73
N VAL A 440 25.53 26.72 -5.87
CA VAL A 440 24.62 26.44 -4.75
C VAL A 440 25.35 26.50 -3.42
N THR A 441 26.41 25.71 -3.24
CA THR A 441 27.20 25.67 -2.00
C THR A 441 28.60 26.26 -2.17
N VAL A 442 29.11 26.31 -3.41
CA VAL A 442 30.36 26.98 -3.77
C VAL A 442 30.14 27.83 -5.01
N ALA A 443 30.82 28.97 -5.14
CA ALA A 443 30.70 29.79 -6.34
C ALA A 443 31.31 29.08 -7.57
N TYR A 444 30.95 29.54 -8.77
CA TYR A 444 31.64 29.11 -9.97
C TYR A 444 33.04 29.78 -10.02
N GLY A 445 34.09 29.00 -9.82
CA GLY A 445 35.48 29.50 -9.78
C GLY A 445 35.93 29.94 -8.38
N ASN A 446 37.08 30.62 -8.30
CA ASN A 446 37.73 31.04 -7.04
C ASN A 446 37.11 32.28 -6.38
N GLU A 447 35.91 32.71 -6.78
CA GLU A 447 35.28 33.91 -6.21
C GLU A 447 34.34 33.57 -5.05
N SER A 448 34.23 34.45 -4.06
CA SER A 448 33.40 34.22 -2.88
C SER A 448 31.91 34.42 -3.21
N LEU A 449 31.04 33.73 -2.44
CA LEU A 449 29.59 33.69 -2.60
C LEU A 449 28.93 35.06 -2.32
N GLY A 450 29.14 36.02 -3.21
CA GLY A 450 28.63 37.37 -3.14
C GLY A 450 27.73 37.64 -4.34
N SER A 451 26.42 37.72 -4.07
CA SER A 451 25.35 38.10 -4.99
C SER A 451 25.00 37.09 -6.08
N TRP A 452 23.68 36.93 -6.30
CA TRP A 452 23.07 36.27 -7.46
C TRP A 452 23.38 36.96 -8.81
N GLU A 453 24.41 37.82 -8.85
CA GLU A 453 24.87 38.40 -10.09
C GLU A 453 25.59 37.32 -10.87
N ARG A 454 25.08 37.18 -12.09
CA ARG A 454 25.46 36.33 -13.21
C ARG A 454 26.93 36.58 -13.62
N GLY A 455 27.87 36.36 -12.71
CA GLY A 455 29.29 36.24 -13.01
C GLY A 455 29.48 34.95 -13.76
N GLU A 456 29.41 35.03 -15.10
CA GLU A 456 29.81 33.92 -15.96
C GLU A 456 31.25 33.57 -15.60
N ALA A 457 31.46 32.44 -14.92
CA ALA A 457 32.82 31.95 -14.73
C ALA A 457 33.51 31.84 -16.10
N GLU A 458 34.81 32.10 -16.16
CA GLU A 458 35.59 32.09 -17.42
C GLU A 458 35.32 30.83 -18.26
N CYS A 459 35.07 29.68 -17.61
CA CYS A 459 34.77 28.42 -18.29
C CYS A 459 33.41 28.37 -19.00
N VAL A 460 32.45 29.20 -18.60
CA VAL A 460 31.09 29.30 -19.20
C VAL A 460 31.00 30.48 -20.16
N SER A 461 32.00 31.37 -20.17
CA SER A 461 32.03 32.54 -21.07
C SER A 461 32.00 32.08 -22.55
N GLY A 462 30.86 32.27 -23.21
CA GLY A 462 30.61 31.80 -24.59
C GLY A 462 29.86 30.46 -24.73
N CYS A 463 29.32 29.89 -23.64
CA CYS A 463 28.42 28.73 -23.68
C CYS A 463 26.96 29.16 -23.58
N ASN A 464 26.09 28.77 -24.53
CA ASN A 464 24.65 29.04 -24.42
C ASN A 464 23.92 27.86 -23.74
N CYS A 465 24.14 27.70 -22.44
CA CYS A 465 23.62 26.59 -21.65
C CYS A 465 22.16 26.81 -21.20
N TYR A 466 21.32 25.78 -21.34
CA TYR A 466 19.96 25.80 -20.81
C TYR A 466 19.96 25.56 -19.29
N THR A 467 19.30 26.44 -18.54
CA THR A 467 19.09 26.28 -17.08
C THR A 467 17.83 25.49 -16.73
N SER A 468 16.95 25.25 -17.71
CA SER A 468 15.72 24.46 -17.55
C SER A 468 15.94 22.94 -17.58
N TYR A 469 17.18 22.49 -17.85
CA TYR A 469 17.56 21.08 -17.92
C TYR A 469 18.75 20.84 -16.98
N LEU A 470 18.55 20.01 -15.95
CA LEU A 470 19.60 19.58 -15.03
C LEU A 470 20.07 18.17 -15.41
N SER A 471 21.38 18.03 -15.63
CA SER A 471 22.04 16.74 -15.83
C SER A 471 23.38 16.78 -15.10
N PRO A 472 23.38 16.61 -13.76
CA PRO A 472 24.54 16.92 -12.94
C PRO A 472 25.74 16.05 -13.30
N VAL A 473 26.93 16.66 -13.31
CA VAL A 473 28.20 15.98 -13.56
C VAL A 473 29.21 16.29 -12.47
N CYS A 474 30.03 15.30 -12.12
CA CYS A 474 31.12 15.49 -11.18
C CYS A 474 32.39 15.94 -11.92
N GLY A 475 32.93 17.09 -11.54
CA GLY A 475 34.21 17.56 -12.05
C GLY A 475 35.39 16.81 -11.40
N SER A 476 36.53 16.78 -12.07
CA SER A 476 37.77 16.19 -11.51
C SER A 476 38.29 16.92 -10.27
N ASN A 477 37.76 18.11 -9.99
CA ASN A 477 37.99 18.91 -8.78
C ASN A 477 37.09 18.51 -7.60
N GLY A 478 36.25 17.48 -7.75
CA GLY A 478 35.32 17.03 -6.70
C GLY A 478 34.09 17.92 -6.51
N ILE A 479 33.86 18.88 -7.42
CA ILE A 479 32.69 19.77 -7.42
C ILE A 479 31.64 19.22 -8.39
N THR A 480 30.38 19.19 -7.96
CA THR A 480 29.26 18.82 -8.83
C THR A 480 28.72 20.05 -9.56
N TYR A 481 28.56 19.95 -10.87
CA TYR A 481 28.00 20.99 -11.73
C TYR A 481 26.58 20.60 -12.17
N LEU A 482 25.68 21.57 -12.30
CA LEU A 482 24.27 21.36 -12.66
C LEU A 482 24.07 20.74 -14.07
N SER A 483 25.02 20.95 -14.97
CA SER A 483 25.09 20.29 -16.28
C SER A 483 26.52 20.24 -16.79
N ALA A 484 26.81 19.32 -17.71
CA ALA A 484 28.10 19.27 -18.42
C ALA A 484 28.39 20.56 -19.21
N CYS A 485 27.36 21.25 -19.69
CA CYS A 485 27.50 22.57 -20.31
C CYS A 485 27.95 23.63 -19.28
N LEU A 486 27.34 23.67 -18.09
CA LEU A 486 27.72 24.57 -16.99
C LEU A 486 29.08 24.22 -16.37
N ALA A 487 29.58 22.99 -16.60
CA ALA A 487 30.95 22.60 -16.31
C ALA A 487 31.96 23.04 -17.39
N GLY A 488 31.52 23.64 -18.50
CA GLY A 488 32.37 24.07 -19.62
C GLY A 488 32.89 22.93 -20.50
N CYS A 489 32.29 21.73 -20.43
CA CYS A 489 32.74 20.59 -21.25
C CYS A 489 32.45 20.84 -22.72
N THR A 490 33.46 20.76 -23.60
CA THR A 490 33.32 21.01 -25.05
C THR A 490 33.28 19.75 -25.91
N ARG A 491 33.49 18.57 -25.31
CA ARG A 491 33.43 17.26 -25.99
C ARG A 491 32.78 16.22 -25.08
N SER A 492 31.91 15.39 -25.65
CA SER A 492 31.48 14.14 -25.03
C SER A 492 32.44 13.01 -25.42
N VAL A 493 32.85 12.20 -24.44
CA VAL A 493 33.63 10.98 -24.67
C VAL A 493 32.74 9.81 -24.27
N SER A 494 32.25 9.06 -25.25
CA SER A 494 31.53 7.80 -25.01
C SER A 494 32.54 6.69 -24.77
N PHE A 495 32.67 6.24 -23.52
CA PHE A 495 33.42 5.02 -23.21
C PHE A 495 32.56 3.80 -23.57
N HIS A 496 32.80 3.21 -24.74
CA HIS A 496 32.44 1.81 -24.98
C HIS A 496 33.34 0.94 -24.09
N SER A 497 32.84 0.56 -22.92
CA SER A 497 33.51 -0.43 -22.08
C SER A 497 33.34 -1.81 -22.74
N HIS A 498 34.25 -2.16 -23.64
CA HIS A 498 34.54 -3.57 -23.92
C HIS A 498 35.26 -4.14 -22.70
N TYR A 499 34.51 -4.76 -21.78
CA TYR A 499 35.10 -5.70 -20.84
C TYR A 499 35.54 -6.94 -21.63
N SER A 500 36.85 -7.14 -21.74
CA SER A 500 37.48 -8.42 -22.10
C SER A 500 37.98 -9.10 -20.84
#